data_AF-A0A8T7G166-F1
#
_entry.id   AF-A0A8T7G166-F1
#
_cell.length_a   1.000
_cell.length_b   1.000
_cell.length_c   1.000
_cell.angle_alpha   90.00
_cell.angle_beta   90.00
_cell.angle_gamma   90.00
#
_symmetry.space_group_name_H-M   'P 1'
#
loop_
_entity.id
_entity.type
_entity.pdbx_description
1 polymer ?
#
loop_
_entity_poly.entity_id
_entity_poly.type
_entity_poly.pdbx_seq_one_letter_code
_entity_poly.pdbx_strand_id
1 'polypeptide(L)' 'MGILSPGGTVDQDTVSVAPGERYDIEFVATETGQWMLHCHILHHTTNDNVEPGGFDVDDRSR' A
#
# COMPACT_ATOMS: atom_id res chain seq x y z
N MET A 1 -7.02 5.03 4.89
CA MET A 1 -6.04 3.99 5.26
C MET A 1 -5.29 4.52 6.46
N GLY A 2 -5.40 3.85 7.60
CA GLY A 2 -4.74 4.24 8.83
C GLY A 2 -3.37 3.58 8.94
N ILE A 3 -2.37 4.33 9.39
CA ILE A 3 -1.02 3.82 9.64
C ILE A 3 -0.79 3.87 11.13
N LEU A 4 -0.47 2.72 11.73
CA LEU A 4 -0.12 2.63 13.13
C LEU A 4 1.29 3.23 13.31
N SER A 5 1.35 4.33 14.06
CA SER A 5 2.58 4.99 14.48
C SER A 5 2.67 5.01 16.01
N PRO A 6 3.86 5.23 16.61
CA PRO A 6 4.02 5.25 18.07
C PRO A 6 3.12 6.25 18.84
N GLY A 7 2.49 7.21 18.15
CA GLY A 7 1.57 8.20 18.71
C GLY A 7 0.08 7.98 18.41
N GLY A 8 -0.29 6.85 17.78
CA GLY A 8 -1.66 6.55 17.36
C GLY A 8 -1.79 6.34 15.84
N THR A 9 -3.01 6.08 15.38
CA THR A 9 -3.31 5.88 13.96
C THR A 9 -3.33 7.24 13.24
N VAL A 10 -2.56 7.35 12.16
CA VAL A 10 -2.58 8.52 11.27
C VAL A 10 -3.25 8.12 9.96
N ASP A 11 -4.22 8.91 9.50
CA ASP A 11 -4.84 8.71 8.20
C ASP A 11 -3.93 9.26 7.08
N GLN A 12 -3.46 8.37 6.21
CA GLN A 12 -2.63 8.71 5.05
C GLN A 12 -2.96 7.81 3.85
N ASP A 13 -2.70 8.31 2.64
CA ASP A 13 -2.75 7.51 1.40
C ASP A 13 -1.37 6.94 1.01
N THR A 14 -0.31 7.64 1.40
CA THR A 14 1.07 7.35 1.02
C THR A 14 1.97 7.47 2.24
N VAL A 15 2.86 6.49 2.41
CA VAL A 15 3.88 6.48 3.46
C VAL A 15 5.26 6.33 2.88
N SER A 16 6.18 7.16 3.34
CA SER A 16 7.61 7.00 3.05
C SER A 16 8.17 5.98 4.02
N VAL A 17 8.75 4.90 3.52
CA VAL A 17 9.38 3.86 4.33
C VAL A 17 10.87 3.86 4.01
N ALA A 18 11.70 4.29 4.96
CA ALA A 18 13.14 4.27 4.85
C ALA A 18 13.72 2.86 5.15
N PRO A 19 14.96 2.56 4.75
CA PRO A 19 15.58 1.27 5.03
C PRO A 19 15.60 0.94 6.53
N GLY A 20 15.01 -0.21 6.89
CA GLY A 20 14.94 -0.69 8.28
C GLY A 20 13.72 -0.21 9.07
N GLU A 21 12.93 0.71 8.53
CA GLU A 21 11.65 1.12 9.13
C GLU A 21 10.57 0.07 8.93
N ARG A 22 9.56 0.11 9.80
CA ARG A 22 8.40 -0.78 9.79
C ARG A 22 7.16 0.00 10.16
N TYR A 23 6.09 -0.25 9.43
CA TYR A 23 4.78 0.35 9.64
C TYR A 23 3.72 -0.73 9.52
N ASP A 24 2.74 -0.70 10.40
CA ASP A 24 1.53 -1.51 10.28
C ASP A 24 0.43 -0.63 9.68
N ILE A 25 -0.25 -1.13 8.66
CA ILE A 25 -1.28 -0.41 7.92
C ILE A 25 -2.61 -1.14 8.11
N GLU A 26 -3.65 -0.39 8.49
CA GLU A 26 -5.00 -0.90 8.69
C GLU A 26 -6.00 -0.04 7.89
N PHE A 27 -6.89 -0.67 7.15
CA PHE A 27 -7.96 0.03 6.44
C PHE A 27 -9.21 -0.84 6.34
N VAL A 28 -10.36 -0.17 6.26
CA VAL A 28 -11.64 -0.81 5.98
C VAL A 28 -11.86 -0.77 4.47
N ALA A 29 -11.93 -1.93 3.83
CA ALA A 29 -12.33 -2.02 2.43
C ALA A 29 -13.84 -1.71 2.34
N THR A 30 -14.19 -0.55 1.77
CA THR A 30 -15.59 -0.10 1.65
C THR A 30 -16.23 -0.51 0.32
N GLU A 31 -15.42 -0.88 -0.67
CA GLU A 31 -15.86 -1.27 -2.00
C GLU A 31 -15.21 -2.61 -2.41
N THR A 32 -15.94 -3.42 -3.17
CA THR A 32 -15.40 -4.67 -3.72
C THR A 32 -14.62 -4.39 -5.00
N GLY A 33 -13.47 -5.04 -5.17
CA GLY A 33 -12.68 -4.93 -6.39
C GLY A 33 -11.20 -5.17 -6.16
N GLN A 34 -10.42 -4.79 -7.19
CA GLN A 34 -8.97 -4.82 -7.13
C GLN A 34 -8.43 -3.47 -6.68
N TRP A 35 -7.58 -3.52 -5.65
CA TRP A 35 -6.94 -2.38 -5.02
C TRP A 35 -5.44 -2.46 -5.26
N MET A 36 -4.86 -1.41 -5.83
CA MET A 36 -3.43 -1.33 -6.11
C MET A 36 -2.67 -0.87 -4.86
N LEU A 37 -1.59 -1.57 -4.50
CA LEU A 37 -0.58 -1.08 -3.57
C LEU A 37 0.76 -1.04 -4.30
N HIS A 38 1.30 0.16 -4.47
CA HIS A 38 2.54 0.35 -5.20
C HIS A 38 3.42 1.43 -4.57
N CYS A 39 4.70 1.41 -4.93
CA CYS A 39 5.59 2.51 -4.62
C CYS A 39 5.24 3.70 -5.51
N HIS A 40 5.08 4.89 -4.94
CA HIS A 40 4.79 6.12 -5.70
C HIS A 40 6.05 6.73 -6.37
N ILE A 41 7.17 6.01 -6.35
CA ILE A 41 8.41 6.38 -7.05
C ILE A 41 8.39 5.69 -8.41
N LEU A 42 8.25 6.47 -9.49
CA LEU A 42 8.00 5.95 -10.86
C LEU A 42 9.00 4.91 -11.36
N HIS A 43 10.28 4.99 -11.00
CA HIS A 43 11.27 4.00 -11.45
C HIS A 43 11.30 2.74 -10.59
N HIS A 44 10.43 2.63 -9.58
CA HIS A 44 10.24 1.46 -8.74
C HIS A 44 8.95 0.69 -9.07
N THR A 45 8.13 1.15 -10.02
CA THR A 45 6.83 0.52 -10.31
C THR A 45 6.93 -0.73 -11.17
N THR A 46 8.06 -0.96 -11.83
CA THR A 46 8.26 -2.12 -12.71
C THR A 46 8.93 -3.30 -12.00
N ASN A 47 8.55 -4.52 -12.36
CA ASN A 47 9.38 -5.72 -12.13
C ASN A 47 9.92 -6.20 -13.49
N ASP A 48 11.25 -6.29 -13.65
CA ASP A 48 11.90 -6.65 -14.92
C ASP A 48 11.40 -5.85 -16.15
N ASN A 49 11.14 -4.55 -15.96
CA ASN A 49 10.58 -3.63 -16.96
C ASN A 49 9.14 -3.95 -17.43
N VAL A 50 8.37 -4.71 -16.64
CA VAL A 50 6.96 -5.02 -16.90
C VAL A 50 6.06 -4.32 -15.88
N GLU A 51 4.94 -3.78 -16.35
CA GLU A 51 3.88 -3.14 -15.56
C GLU A 51 2.55 -3.91 -15.69
N PRO A 52 1.70 -3.96 -14.65
CA PRO A 52 1.95 -3.41 -13.31
C PRO A 52 2.95 -4.27 -12.53
N GLY A 53 3.97 -3.64 -11.96
CA GLY A 53 4.72 -4.24 -10.85
C GLY A 53 4.10 -3.86 -9.51
N GLY A 54 4.60 -4.46 -8.43
CA GLY A 54 4.10 -4.21 -7.08
C GLY A 54 3.11 -5.27 -6.58
N PHE A 55 2.21 -4.87 -5.69
CA PHE A 55 1.32 -5.75 -4.95
C PHE A 55 -0.14 -5.32 -5.11
N ASP A 56 -0.97 -6.22 -5.63
CA ASP A 56 -2.40 -5.96 -5.80
C ASP A 56 -3.21 -6.81 -4.83
N VAL A 57 -4.21 -6.20 -4.22
CA VAL A 57 -5.17 -6.86 -3.33
C VAL A 57 -6.49 -6.99 -4.08
N ASP A 58 -6.92 -8.23 -4.31
CA ASP A 58 -8.22 -8.54 -4.90
C ASP A 58 -9.20 -8.91 -3.79
N ASP A 59 -10.08 -7.97 -3.43
CA ASP A 59 -11.23 -8.26 -2.57
C ASP A 59 -12.29 -8.99 -3.41
N ARG A 60 -12.12 -10.32 -3.49
CA ARG A 60 -13.18 -11.18 -4.03
C ARG A 60 -14.19 -11.41 -2.93
N SER A 61 -15.34 -10.77 -3.03
CA SER A 61 -16.51 -10.94 -2.15
C SER A 61 -17.07 -12.37 -2.13
N ARG A 62 -16.31 -13.32 -1.58
CA ARG A 62 -16.75 -14.67 -1.25
C ARG A 62 -17.21 -14.76 0.18
#